data_AF-A0A6B3MV05-F1
#
_entry.id   AF-A0A6B3MV05-F1
#
_cell.length_a   1.000
_cell.length_b   1.000
_cell.length_c   1.000
_cell.angle_alpha   90.00
_cell.angle_beta   90.00
_cell.angle_gamma   90.00
#
_symmetry.space_group_name_H-M   'P 1'
#
loop_
_entity.id
_entity.type
_entity.pdbx_description
1 polymer ?
#
loop_
_entity_poly.entity_id
_entity_poly.type
_entity_poly.pdbx_seq_one_letter_code
_entity_poly.pdbx_strand_id
1 'polypeptide(L)' 'MKTRVESTSNSLSAKLVRYGQEKFTGRLDLKVSTAQQWSFYLSYGRLVWASGSVHPTRR' A
#
# COMPACT_ATOMS: atom_id res chain seq x y z
N MET A 1 5.87 22.76 -7.40
CA MET A 1 5.65 21.90 -6.20
C MET A 1 6.51 20.66 -6.34
N LYS A 2 7.55 20.50 -5.50
CA LYS A 2 8.47 19.37 -5.57
C LYS A 2 7.85 18.19 -4.81
N THR A 3 7.32 17.20 -5.50
CA THR A 3 6.91 15.93 -4.88
C THR A 3 8.16 15.21 -4.39
N ARG A 4 8.31 15.14 -3.06
CA ARG A 4 9.35 14.38 -2.37
C ARG A 4 9.08 12.89 -2.62
N VAL A 5 9.82 12.29 -3.54
CA VAL A 5 9.84 10.84 -3.71
C VAL A 5 10.77 10.30 -2.61
N GLU A 6 10.19 9.87 -1.49
CA GLU A 6 10.95 9.22 -0.43
C GLU A 6 11.36 7.82 -0.88
N SER A 7 12.60 7.69 -1.35
CA SER A 7 13.29 6.43 -1.56
C SER A 7 13.71 5.82 -0.22
N THR A 8 12.74 5.48 0.63
CA THR A 8 13.02 4.64 1.80
C THR A 8 12.96 3.19 1.34
N SER A 9 14.11 2.51 1.34
CA SER A 9 14.19 1.05 1.33
C SER A 9 13.66 0.48 2.66
N ASN A 10 12.41 0.79 2.99
CA ASN A 10 11.62 0.12 4.00
C ASN A 10 10.66 -0.78 3.22
N SER A 11 10.91 -2.08 3.26
CA SER A 11 10.09 -3.07 2.56
C SER A 11 8.62 -2.84 2.87
N LEU A 12 7.76 -3.05 1.87
CA LEU A 12 6.31 -2.96 2.04
C LEU A 12 5.83 -3.75 3.27
N SER A 13 6.43 -4.92 3.50
CA SER A 13 6.17 -5.75 4.68
C SER A 13 6.45 -5.02 6.00
N ALA A 14 7.56 -4.29 6.12
CA ALA A 14 7.86 -3.51 7.32
C ALA A 14 6.82 -2.41 7.59
N LYS A 15 6.36 -1.73 6.53
CA LYS A 15 5.29 -0.71 6.66
C LYS A 15 3.96 -1.33 7.09
N LEU A 16 3.59 -2.47 6.51
CA LEU A 16 2.36 -3.19 6.89
C LEU A 16 2.43 -3.71 8.33
N VAL A 17 3.57 -4.25 8.76
CA VAL A 17 3.77 -4.69 10.16
C VAL A 17 3.61 -3.51 11.13
N ARG A 18 4.21 -2.36 10.81
CA ARG A 18 4.09 -1.15 11.62
C ARG A 18 2.63 -0.67 11.71
N TYR A 19 1.91 -0.58 10.58
CA TYR A 19 0.50 -0.22 10.58
C TYR A 19 -0.38 -1.24 11.33
N GLY A 20 0.02 -2.52 11.31
CA GLY A 20 -0.57 -3.56 12.14
C GLY A 20 -0.44 -3.27 13.64
N GLN A 21 0.78 -2.95 14.09
CA GLN A 21 1.07 -2.61 15.48
C GLN A 21 0.35 -1.32 15.94
N GLU A 22 0.29 -0.31 15.08
CA GLU A 22 -0.39 0.96 15.35
C GLU A 22 -1.93 0.85 15.29
N LYS A 23 -2.48 -0.35 14.98
CA LYS A 23 -3.93 -0.58 14.79
C LYS A 23 -4.54 0.39 13.77
N PHE A 24 -3.76 0.72 12.75
CA PHE A 24 -4.14 1.68 11.74
C PHE A 24 -5.43 1.24 11.04
N THR A 25 -6.34 2.20 10.84
CA THR A 25 -7.58 2.02 10.10
C THR A 25 -7.63 3.07 9.01
N GLY A 26 -7.71 2.63 7.75
CA GLY A 26 -7.70 3.53 6.62
C GLY A 26 -7.15 2.91 5.34
N ARG A 27 -7.00 3.76 4.34
CA ARG A 27 -6.49 3.39 3.01
C ARG A 27 -5.00 3.70 2.89
N LEU A 28 -4.25 2.75 2.37
CA LEU A 28 -2.85 2.88 2.00
C LEU A 28 -2.72 2.72 0.48
N ASP A 29 -2.26 3.77 -0.20
CA ASP A 29 -2.00 3.74 -1.64
C ASP A 29 -0.50 3.58 -1.90
N LEU A 30 -0.16 2.56 -2.69
CA LEU A 30 1.20 2.16 -3.01
C LEU A 30 1.40 2.19 -4.51
N LYS A 31 2.28 3.08 -4.97
CA LYS A 31 2.69 3.16 -6.37
C LYS A 31 3.88 2.23 -6.59
N VAL A 32 3.68 1.18 -7.38
CA VAL A 32 4.71 0.21 -7.76
C VAL A 32 5.43 0.68 -9.02
N SER A 33 4.68 1.24 -9.97
CA SER A 33 5.20 1.84 -11.20
C SER A 33 4.25 2.91 -11.72
N THR A 34 4.61 3.59 -12.81
CA THR A 34 3.83 4.68 -13.43
C THR A 34 2.39 4.30 -13.77
N ALA A 35 2.12 3.02 -14.04
CA ALA A 35 0.80 2.50 -14.39
C ALA A 35 0.22 1.53 -13.35
N GLN A 36 0.99 1.17 -12.31
CA GLN A 36 0.59 0.18 -11.32
C GLN A 36 0.52 0.79 -9.94
N GLN A 37 -0.72 1.04 -9.50
CA GLN A 37 -1.04 1.41 -8.13
C GLN A 37 -1.80 0.27 -7.46
N TRP A 38 -1.47 0.06 -6.19
CA TRP A 38 -2.18 -0.80 -5.28
C TRP A 38 -2.83 0.05 -4.20
N SER A 39 -4.05 -0.32 -3.81
CA SER A 39 -4.76 0.31 -2.72
C SER A 39 -5.11 -0.78 -1.70
N PHE A 40 -4.70 -0.58 -0.46
CA PHE A 40 -4.97 -1.50 0.64
C PHE A 40 -5.85 -0.79 1.65
N TYR A 41 -6.90 -1.45 2.11
CA TYR A 41 -7.71 -0.99 3.22
C TYR A 41 -7.40 -1.82 4.46
N LEU A 42 -6.99 -1.14 5.51
CA LEU A 42 -6.71 -1.70 6.82
C LEU A 42 -7.83 -1.32 7.79
N SER A 43 -8.23 -2.27 8.63
CA SER A 43 -9.14 -2.05 9.76
C SER A 43 -8.50 -2.64 11.01
N TYR A 44 -8.26 -1.80 12.01
CA TYR A 44 -7.60 -2.18 13.27
C TYR A 44 -6.27 -2.93 13.06
N GLY A 45 -5.47 -2.49 12.09
CA GLY A 45 -4.19 -3.10 11.71
C GLY A 45 -4.30 -4.39 10.88
N ARG A 46 -5.50 -4.83 10.51
CA ARG A 46 -5.73 -6.01 9.65
C ARG A 46 -6.10 -5.60 8.24
N LEU A 47 -5.52 -6.28 7.25
CA LEU A 47 -5.88 -6.07 5.84
C LEU A 47 -7.28 -6.63 5.58
N VAL A 48 -8.22 -5.77 5.20
CA VAL A 48 -9.61 -6.15 4.90
C VAL A 48 -9.91 -6.15 3.40
N TRP A 49 -9.21 -5.33 2.63
CA TRP A 49 -9.40 -5.26 1.18
C TRP A 49 -8.12 -4.79 0.49
N ALA A 50 -7.87 -5.29 -0.71
CA ALA A 50 -6.80 -4.82 -1.56
C ALA A 50 -7.27 -4.79 -3.02
N SER A 51 -6.95 -3.72 -3.75
CA SER A 51 -7.02 -3.69 -5.20
C SER A 51 -5.65 -3.44 -5.79
N GLY A 52 -5.22 -4.31 -6.70
CA GLY A 52 -4.16 -4.00 -7.64
C GLY A 52 -4.77 -3.46 -8.93
N SER A 53 -4.13 -2.47 -9.55
CA SER A 53 -4.34 -2.15 -10.97
C SER A 53 -4.34 -3.43 -11.83
N VAL A 54 -4.96 -3.37 -13.01
CA VAL A 54 -5.22 -4.46 -13.98
C VAL A 54 -4.36 -5.69 -13.74
N HIS A 55 -4.98 -6.74 -13.21
CA HIS A 55 -4.31 -8.01 -13.01
C HIS A 55 -3.97 -8.60 -14.39
N PRO A 56 -2.69 -8.87 -14.73
CA PRO A 56 -2.32 -9.30 -16.08
C PRO A 56 -3.00 -10.62 -16.51
N THR A 57 -3.46 -11.42 -15.55
CA THR A 57 -4.05 -12.75 -15.81
C THR A 57 -5.58 -12.76 -15.88
N ARG A 58 -6.28 -11.73 -15.37
CA ARG A 58 -7.75 -11.71 -15.38
C ARG A 58 -8.22 -10.47 -16.14
N ARG A 59 -8.52 -10.70 -17.41
CA ARG A 59 -9.26 -9.80 -18.28
C ARG A 59 -10.72 -10.24 -18.31
#